data_AF-A0A5A9Z0R2-F1
#
_entry.id   AF-A0A5A9Z0R2-F1
#
_cell.length_a   1.000
_cell.length_b   1.000
_cell.length_c   1.000
_cell.angle_alpha   90.00
_cell.angle_beta   90.00
_cell.angle_gamma   90.00
#
_symmetry.space_group_name_H-M   'P 1'
#
loop_
_entity.id
_entity.type
_entity.pdbx_description
1 polymer ?
#
loop_
_entity_poly.entity_id
_entity_poly.type
_entity_poly.pdbx_seq_one_letter_code
_entity_poly.pdbx_strand_id
1 'polypeptide(L)'
;MSKYGNKKTVIDGIEFDSRKEAKRYSELKLLERAGQIDTLSLQPKFELIPKQRNADGKAIRPWAYVGDFMYRENGKFIVEDVKGMKTREYIAKSKAMLHFHGITVREI
;
A
#
# COMPACT_ATOMS: atom_id res chain seq x y z
N MET A 1 -10.60 12.45 -21.07
CA MET A 1 -10.46 11.16 -21.76
C MET A 1 -10.20 10.07 -20.72
N SER A 2 -11.25 9.35 -20.33
CA SER A 2 -11.21 8.25 -19.35
C SER A 2 -10.58 7.01 -19.97
N LYS A 3 -9.36 6.68 -19.55
CA LYS A 3 -8.73 5.43 -19.93
C LYS A 3 -9.27 4.33 -19.00
N TYR A 4 -10.06 3.42 -19.57
CA TYR A 4 -10.53 2.13 -19.03
C TYR A 4 -11.70 2.16 -18.02
N GLY A 5 -12.81 1.54 -18.43
CA GLY A 5 -14.04 1.35 -17.65
C GLY A 5 -13.91 0.33 -16.51
N ASN A 6 -13.04 0.60 -15.55
CA ASN A 6 -13.09 -0.08 -14.26
C ASN A 6 -14.33 0.39 -13.51
N LYS A 7 -15.31 -0.51 -13.33
CA LYS A 7 -16.39 -0.29 -12.36
C LYS A 7 -15.74 -0.29 -10.98
N LYS A 8 -15.61 0.89 -10.37
CA LYS A 8 -15.27 1.02 -8.94
C LYS A 8 -16.15 0.05 -8.17
N THR A 9 -15.51 -0.83 -7.41
CA THR A 9 -16.21 -1.85 -6.63
C THR A 9 -16.27 -1.34 -5.20
N VAL A 10 -17.48 -1.27 -4.64
CA VAL A 10 -17.69 -0.87 -3.25
C VAL A 10 -17.91 -2.12 -2.43
N ILE A 11 -17.06 -2.37 -1.43
CA ILE A 11 -17.22 -3.48 -0.47
C ILE A 11 -17.07 -2.88 0.93
N ASP A 12 -17.99 -3.22 1.84
CA ASP A 12 -18.03 -2.66 3.20
C ASP A 12 -18.02 -1.12 3.26
N GLY A 13 -18.56 -0.47 2.22
CA GLY A 13 -18.55 1.00 2.08
C GLY A 13 -17.22 1.60 1.60
N ILE A 14 -16.25 0.77 1.24
CA ILE A 14 -14.92 1.17 0.76
C ILE A 14 -14.89 1.10 -0.76
N GLU A 15 -14.48 2.19 -1.43
CA GLU A 15 -14.24 2.21 -2.86
C GLU A 15 -12.85 1.63 -3.19
N PHE A 16 -12.80 0.68 -4.13
CA PHE A 16 -11.56 0.15 -4.68
C PHE A 16 -11.32 0.62 -6.12
N ASP A 17 -10.06 0.89 -6.46
CA ASP A 17 -9.64 1.37 -7.78
C ASP A 17 -9.67 0.25 -8.82
N SER A 18 -9.61 -1.01 -8.37
CA SER A 18 -9.73 -2.18 -9.23
C SER A 18 -10.54 -3.33 -8.62
N ARG A 19 -11.10 -4.18 -9.48
CA ARG A 19 -11.71 -5.46 -9.06
C ARG A 19 -10.71 -6.40 -8.39
N LYS A 20 -9.42 -6.30 -8.74
CA LYS A 20 -8.35 -7.14 -8.19
C LYS A 20 -8.10 -6.78 -6.73
N GLU A 21 -8.02 -5.49 -6.42
CA GLU A 21 -7.94 -4.98 -5.05
C GLU A 21 -9.17 -5.39 -4.23
N ALA A 22 -10.38 -5.18 -4.77
CA ALA A 22 -11.62 -5.53 -4.07
C ALA A 22 -11.69 -7.03 -3.73
N LYS A 23 -11.27 -7.90 -4.68
CA LYS A 23 -11.16 -9.33 -4.45
C LYS A 23 -10.14 -9.64 -3.36
N ARG A 24 -8.95 -9.05 -3.43
CA ARG A 24 -7.89 -9.30 -2.44
C ARG A 24 -8.30 -8.85 -1.04
N TYR A 25 -8.96 -7.69 -0.92
CA TYR A 25 -9.54 -7.23 0.33
C TYR A 25 -10.51 -8.27 0.92
N SER A 26 -11.38 -8.85 0.09
CA SER A 26 -12.33 -9.87 0.53
C SER A 26 -11.64 -11.15 1.04
N GLU A 27 -10.56 -11.57 0.38
CA GLU A 27 -9.72 -12.70 0.82
C GLU A 27 -9.05 -12.40 2.16
N LEU A 28 -8.44 -11.21 2.32
CA LEU A 28 -7.80 -10.79 3.57
C LEU A 28 -8.82 -10.71 4.72
N LYS A 29 -10.04 -10.23 4.47
CA LYS A 29 -11.13 -10.24 5.47
C LYS A 29 -11.50 -11.66 5.92
N LEU A 30 -11.47 -12.64 5.02
CA LEU A 30 -11.71 -14.04 5.40
C LEU A 30 -10.55 -14.59 6.24
N LEU A 31 -9.30 -14.28 5.88
CA LEU A 31 -8.13 -14.68 6.67
C LEU A 31 -8.11 -14.05 8.06
N GLU A 32 -8.51 -12.79 8.17
CA GLU A 32 -8.65 -12.08 9.44
C GLU A 32 -9.73 -12.74 10.31
N ARG A 33 -10.90 -13.04 9.74
CA ARG A 33 -11.98 -13.76 10.45
C ARG A 33 -11.57 -15.16 10.88
N ALA A 34 -10.70 -15.83 10.11
CA ALA A 34 -10.14 -17.13 10.44
C ALA A 34 -9.00 -17.07 11.47
N GLY A 35 -8.58 -15.88 11.90
CA GLY A 35 -7.48 -15.68 12.86
C GLY A 35 -6.08 -15.95 12.28
N GLN A 36 -5.94 -16.02 10.96
CA GLN A 36 -4.64 -16.24 10.30
C GLN A 36 -3.83 -14.94 10.17
N ILE A 37 -4.53 -13.81 10.07
CA ILE A 37 -3.95 -12.47 10.10
C ILE A 37 -4.72 -11.61 11.10
N ASP A 38 -4.13 -10.51 11.52
CA ASP A 38 -4.81 -9.49 12.32
C ASP A 38 -4.42 -8.08 11.89
N THR A 39 -5.10 -7.07 12.46
CA THR A 39 -4.80 -5.65 12.25
C THR A 39 -4.85 -5.26 10.77
N LEU A 40 -5.84 -5.77 10.02
CA LEU A 40 -6.00 -5.40 8.61
C LEU A 40 -6.29 -3.90 8.49
N SER A 41 -5.45 -3.22 7.72
CA SER A 41 -5.50 -1.79 7.46
C SER A 41 -5.40 -1.53 5.97
N LEU A 42 -6.16 -0.58 5.47
CA LEU A 42 -6.14 -0.16 4.07
C LEU A 42 -5.34 1.13 3.92
N GLN A 43 -4.70 1.27 2.77
CA GLN A 43 -3.93 2.45 2.40
C GLN A 43 -2.90 2.89 3.47
N PRO A 44 -2.14 1.95 4.06
CA PRO A 44 -1.16 2.27 5.09
C PRO A 44 -0.09 3.21 4.52
N LYS A 45 0.16 4.30 5.25
CA LYS A 45 1.12 5.33 4.83
C LYS A 45 2.41 5.23 5.65
N PHE A 46 3.52 5.12 4.96
CA PHE A 46 4.86 5.07 5.53
C PHE A 46 5.67 6.26 5.04
N GLU A 47 6.15 7.09 5.96
CA GLU A 47 7.09 8.16 5.62
C GLU A 47 8.46 7.55 5.32
N LEU A 48 9.02 7.83 4.13
CA LEU A 48 10.35 7.37 3.73
C LEU A 48 11.40 8.46 3.95
N ILE A 49 11.07 9.68 3.54
CA ILE A 49 11.90 10.87 3.76
C ILE A 49 11.01 11.96 4.33
N PRO A 50 11.33 12.52 5.51
CA PRO A 50 10.54 13.58 6.11
C PRO A 50 10.57 14.87 5.28
N LYS A 51 9.70 15.81 5.63
CA LYS A 51 9.74 17.17 5.06
C LYS A 51 11.11 17.80 5.35
N GLN A 52 11.73 18.39 4.32
CA GLN A 52 13.05 19.02 4.42
C GLN A 52 13.02 20.45 3.86
N ARG A 53 14.11 21.20 4.03
CA ARG A 53 14.35 22.46 3.33
C ARG A 53 15.66 22.37 2.56
N ASN A 54 15.69 22.94 1.35
CA ASN A 54 16.94 23.05 0.59
C ASN A 54 17.81 24.20 1.12
N ALA A 55 18.99 24.39 0.51
CA ALA A 55 19.92 25.46 0.88
C ALA A 55 19.31 26.87 0.77
N ASP A 56 18.38 27.08 -0.16
CA ASP A 56 17.66 28.36 -0.33
C ASP A 56 16.48 28.53 0.65
N GLY A 57 16.30 27.60 1.60
CA GLY A 57 15.21 27.60 2.56
C GLY A 57 13.85 27.15 2.00
N LYS A 58 13.76 26.74 0.73
CA LYS A 58 12.53 26.22 0.10
C LYS A 58 12.17 24.85 0.67
N ALA A 59 10.90 24.67 1.02
CA ALA A 59 10.39 23.40 1.53
C ALA A 59 10.34 22.31 0.44
N ILE A 60 10.91 21.15 0.74
CA ILE A 60 10.80 19.92 -0.03
C ILE A 60 9.75 19.04 0.66
N ARG A 61 8.74 18.60 -0.10
CA ARG A 61 7.66 17.76 0.42
C ARG A 61 8.20 16.41 0.91
N PRO A 62 7.58 15.80 1.94
CA PRO A 62 7.95 14.46 2.36
C PRO A 62 7.73 13.45 1.22
N TRP A 63 8.53 12.41 1.22
CA TRP A 63 8.38 11.27 0.33
C TRP A 63 7.84 10.09 1.14
N ALA A 64 6.71 9.55 0.71
CA ALA A 64 6.02 8.48 1.42
C ALA A 64 5.65 7.34 0.47
N TYR A 65 5.58 6.14 1.02
CA TYR A 65 4.96 4.98 0.40
C TYR A 65 3.53 4.82 0.94
N VAL A 66 2.61 4.50 0.04
CA VAL A 66 1.23 4.17 0.38
C VAL A 66 0.97 2.81 -0.27
N GLY A 67 0.81 1.78 0.56
CA GLY A 67 0.45 0.44 0.08
C GLY A 67 -1.06 0.30 -0.05
N ASP A 68 -1.56 -0.83 -0.54
CA ASP A 68 -3.00 -1.08 -0.60
C ASP A 68 -3.51 -1.68 0.70
N PHE A 69 -2.75 -2.63 1.26
CA PHE A 69 -3.08 -3.33 2.50
C PHE A 69 -1.87 -3.47 3.43
N MET A 70 -2.12 -3.41 4.73
CA MET A 70 -1.19 -3.85 5.76
C MET A 70 -1.92 -4.76 6.74
N TYR A 71 -1.25 -5.80 7.20
CA TYR A 71 -1.76 -6.68 8.25
C TYR A 71 -0.60 -7.34 8.97
N ARG A 72 -0.87 -7.99 10.09
CA ARG A 72 0.10 -8.80 10.80
C ARG A 72 -0.17 -10.28 10.55
N GLU A 73 0.87 -11.01 10.18
CA GLU A 73 0.86 -12.46 9.92
C GLU A 73 2.05 -13.07 10.66
N ASN A 74 1.81 -14.06 11.52
CA ASN A 74 2.87 -14.72 12.31
C ASN A 74 3.79 -13.73 13.07
N GLY A 75 3.19 -12.67 13.64
CA GLY A 75 3.91 -11.64 14.40
C GLY A 75 4.70 -10.62 13.57
N LYS A 76 4.61 -10.66 12.24
CA LYS A 76 5.32 -9.73 11.34
C LYS A 76 4.31 -8.86 10.57
N PHE A 77 4.62 -7.57 10.42
CA PHE A 77 3.87 -6.70 9.53
C PHE A 77 4.19 -7.01 8.08
N ILE A 78 3.13 -7.24 7.31
CA ILE A 78 3.16 -7.45 5.88
C ILE A 78 2.45 -6.26 5.23
N VAL A 79 3.05 -5.73 4.18
CA VAL A 79 2.43 -4.73 3.31
C VAL A 79 2.24 -5.35 1.94
N GLU A 80 1.01 -5.34 1.44
CA GLU A 80 0.66 -5.83 0.10
C GLU A 80 0.27 -4.66 -0.81
N ASP A 81 0.68 -4.77 -2.06
CA ASP A 81 0.37 -3.81 -3.11
C ASP A 81 -0.06 -4.56 -4.37
N VAL A 82 -1.30 -4.32 -4.81
CA VAL A 82 -1.95 -4.97 -5.94
C VAL A 82 -1.56 -4.21 -7.20
N LYS A 83 -0.49 -4.66 -7.87
CA LYS A 83 0.05 -3.98 -9.06
C LYS A 83 -0.07 -4.84 -10.31
N GLY A 84 -0.41 -4.19 -11.43
CA GLY A 84 -0.31 -4.78 -12.77
C GLY A 84 1.02 -4.50 -13.47
N MET A 85 1.61 -3.31 -13.24
CA MET A 85 2.88 -2.89 -13.84
C MET A 85 3.77 -2.22 -12.79
N LYS A 86 5.03 -2.64 -12.73
CA LYS A 86 6.03 -2.01 -11.84
C LYS A 86 6.57 -0.74 -12.48
N THR A 87 6.26 0.41 -11.90
CA THR A 87 6.88 1.68 -12.31
C THR A 87 8.24 1.87 -11.64
N ARG A 88 9.10 2.71 -12.22
CA ARG A 88 10.40 3.07 -11.60
C ARG A 88 10.22 3.68 -10.22
N GLU A 89 9.18 4.49 -10.03
CA GLU A 89 8.85 5.10 -8.74
C GLU A 89 8.45 4.04 -7.71
N TYR A 90 7.59 3.10 -8.09
CA TYR A 90 7.19 2.00 -7.23
C TYR A 90 8.41 1.20 -6.78
N ILE A 91 9.28 0.79 -7.72
CA ILE A 91 10.50 0.03 -7.40
C ILE A 91 11.39 0.81 -6.42
N ALA A 92 11.56 2.12 -6.63
CA ALA A 92 12.37 2.95 -5.74
C ALA A 92 11.77 3.03 -4.33
N LYS A 93 10.45 3.22 -4.21
CA LYS A 93 9.77 3.26 -2.91
C LYS A 93 9.76 1.91 -2.20
N SER A 94 9.57 0.79 -2.91
CA SER A 94 9.63 -0.54 -2.31
C SER A 94 11.03 -0.87 -1.77
N LYS A 95 12.09 -0.42 -2.46
CA LYS A 95 13.46 -0.51 -1.93
C LYS A 95 13.65 0.37 -0.69
N ALA A 96 13.10 1.58 -0.70
CA ALA A 96 13.15 2.49 0.44
C ALA A 96 12.37 1.97 1.65
N MET A 97 11.22 1.31 1.43
CA MET A 97 10.45 0.62 2.48
C MET A 97 11.30 -0.42 3.20
N LEU A 98 11.99 -1.28 2.44
CA LEU A 98 12.89 -2.26 3.03
C LEU A 98 14.04 -1.59 3.79
N HIS A 99 14.63 -0.54 3.23
CA HIS A 99 15.78 0.14 3.84
C HIS A 99 15.44 0.89 5.14
N PHE A 100 14.37 1.69 5.14
CA PHE A 100 14.02 2.56 6.27
C PHE A 100 13.15 1.88 7.32
N HIS A 101 12.29 0.94 6.91
CA HIS A 101 11.31 0.30 7.81
C HIS A 101 11.55 -1.19 8.01
N GLY A 102 12.45 -1.82 7.26
CA GLY A 102 12.65 -3.27 7.31
C GLY A 102 11.46 -4.08 6.77
N ILE A 103 10.54 -3.42 6.04
CA ILE A 103 9.30 -4.02 5.54
C ILE A 103 9.46 -4.31 4.04
N THR A 104 9.32 -5.58 3.66
CA THR A 104 9.22 -5.99 2.27
C THR A 104 7.78 -5.85 1.78
N VAL A 105 7.57 -5.09 0.72
CA VAL A 105 6.28 -5.00 0.02
C VAL A 105 6.08 -6.27 -0.81
N ARG A 106 4.97 -6.98 -0.59
CA ARG A 106 4.53 -8.11 -1.42
C ARG A 106 3.65 -7.60 -2.56
N GLU A 107 3.91 -8.09 -3.76
CA GLU A 107 3.10 -7.77 -4.93
C GLU A 107 2.07 -8.85 -5.18
N ILE A 108 0.82 -8.44 -5.40
CA ILE A 108 -0.30 -9.33 -5.70
C ILE A 108 -0.81 -9.10 -7.11
#